data_AF-A0A3G1L2W9-F1
#
_entry.id   AF-A0A3G1L2W9-F1
#
_cell.length_a   1.000
_cell.length_b   1.000
_cell.length_c   1.000
_cell.angle_alpha   90.00
_cell.angle_beta   90.00
_cell.angle_gamma   90.00
#
_symmetry.space_group_name_H-M   'P 1'
#
loop_
_entity.id
_entity.type
_entity.pdbx_description
1 polymer ?
#
loop_
_entity_poly.entity_id
_entity_poly.type
_entity_poly.pdbx_seq_one_letter_code
_entity_poly.pdbx_strand_id
1 'polypeptide(L)'
;MKDYDGETCYASLSNLPEKVGGVLITVAPEKTEKIVKEAKELGIDNIWIQQRSESEKAISYGKENGLNLIHHECILMYANPVGFPHSIHRTIWKIIGKLIK
;
A
#
# COMPACT_ATOMS: atom_id res chain seq x y z
N MET A 1 24.72 -2.40 -3.77
CA MET A 1 23.26 -2.58 -3.75
C MET A 1 22.90 -3.05 -2.34
N LYS A 2 21.82 -2.55 -1.76
CA LYS A 2 21.35 -3.09 -0.47
C LYS A 2 20.44 -4.26 -0.78
N ASP A 3 20.73 -5.42 -0.20
CA ASP A 3 19.84 -6.56 -0.21
C ASP A 3 19.02 -6.60 1.10
N TYR A 4 17.85 -7.22 1.05
CA TYR A 4 17.08 -7.61 2.21
C TYR A 4 16.52 -9.01 1.97
N ASP A 5 16.86 -9.97 2.82
CA ASP A 5 16.47 -11.39 2.68
C ASP A 5 16.75 -11.99 1.28
N GLY A 6 17.85 -11.56 0.65
CA GLY A 6 18.25 -12.03 -0.69
C GLY A 6 17.58 -11.29 -1.86
N GLU A 7 16.66 -10.36 -1.57
CA GLU A 7 16.01 -9.52 -2.58
C GLU A 7 16.74 -8.19 -2.77
N THR A 8 16.81 -7.72 -4.01
CA THR A 8 17.44 -6.43 -4.31
C THR A 8 16.53 -5.28 -3.89
N CYS A 9 17.04 -4.39 -3.03
CA CYS A 9 16.33 -3.16 -2.65
C CYS A 9 16.72 -2.01 -3.57
N TYR A 10 15.71 -1.36 -4.13
CA TYR A 10 15.85 -0.18 -4.98
C TYR A 10 15.59 1.10 -4.19
N ALA A 11 16.29 2.17 -4.51
CA ALA A 11 16.18 3.44 -3.78
C ALA A 11 14.90 4.23 -4.11
N SER A 12 14.25 3.90 -5.24
CA SER A 12 13.03 4.55 -5.73
C SER A 12 12.25 3.58 -6.61
N LEU A 13 10.99 3.89 -6.90
CA LEU A 13 10.16 3.12 -7.84
C LEU A 13 10.70 3.22 -9.27
N SER A 14 11.28 4.38 -9.64
CA SER A 14 11.86 4.58 -10.97
C SER A 14 13.11 3.74 -11.24
N ASN A 15 13.75 3.21 -10.20
CA ASN A 15 14.90 2.31 -10.31
C ASN A 15 14.53 0.84 -10.53
N LEU A 16 13.24 0.48 -10.49
CA LEU A 16 12.81 -0.89 -10.72
C LEU A 16 13.13 -1.32 -12.16
N PRO A 17 13.62 -2.56 -12.36
CA PRO A 17 14.02 -3.05 -13.68
C PRO A 17 12.81 -3.36 -14.58
N GLU A 18 11.62 -3.44 -14.00
CA GLU A 18 10.38 -3.79 -14.69
C GLU A 18 9.21 -2.93 -14.20
N LYS A 19 8.14 -2.89 -15.01
CA LYS A 19 6.90 -2.24 -14.62
C LYS A 19 6.14 -3.13 -13.64
N VAL A 20 5.61 -2.53 -12.59
CA VAL A 20 4.80 -3.21 -11.58
C VAL A 20 3.33 -2.82 -11.68
N GLY A 21 2.45 -3.73 -11.27
CA GLY A 21 1.00 -3.51 -11.31
C GLY A 21 0.45 -2.67 -10.15
N GLY A 22 1.22 -2.46 -9.08
CA GLY A 22 0.80 -1.71 -7.92
C GLY A 22 1.90 -1.53 -6.87
N VAL A 23 1.64 -0.68 -5.87
CA VAL A 23 2.57 -0.38 -4.76
C VAL A 23 1.89 -0.56 -3.41
N LEU A 24 2.54 -1.29 -2.50
CA LEU A 24 2.22 -1.33 -1.07
C LEU A 24 3.15 -0.38 -0.32
N ILE A 25 2.58 0.61 0.37
CA ILE A 25 3.33 1.63 1.10
C ILE A 25 3.22 1.36 2.61
N THR A 26 4.36 1.05 3.23
CA THR A 26 4.51 0.78 4.68
C THR A 26 5.60 1.68 5.30
N VAL A 27 5.65 2.94 4.88
CA VAL A 27 6.60 3.93 5.41
C VAL A 27 5.90 4.89 6.36
N ALA A 28 6.66 5.75 7.04
CA ALA A 28 6.11 6.79 7.88
C ALA A 28 5.19 7.75 7.07
N PRO A 29 4.04 8.19 7.62
CA PRO A 29 3.04 9.03 6.93
C PRO A 29 3.59 10.22 6.14
N GLU A 30 4.61 10.89 6.68
CA GLU A 30 5.23 12.07 6.08
C GLU A 30 5.98 11.76 4.77
N LYS A 31 6.31 10.49 4.50
CA LYS A 31 6.98 10.05 3.27
C LYS A 31 6.00 9.51 2.23
N THR A 32 4.79 9.14 2.64
CA THR A 32 3.81 8.46 1.78
C THR A 32 3.38 9.31 0.59
N GLU A 33 3.14 10.60 0.77
CA GLU A 33 2.72 11.51 -0.31
C GLU A 33 3.73 11.50 -1.48
N LYS A 34 5.02 11.51 -1.16
CA LYS A 34 6.10 11.46 -2.16
C LYS A 34 6.02 10.18 -3.00
N ILE A 35 5.81 9.04 -2.35
CA ILE A 35 5.75 7.73 -3.02
C ILE A 35 4.49 7.62 -3.88
N VAL A 36 3.34 8.14 -3.42
CA VAL A 36 2.10 8.17 -4.21
C VAL A 36 2.27 9.02 -5.48
N LYS A 37 2.93 10.17 -5.38
CA LYS A 37 3.26 11.03 -6.53
C LYS A 37 4.17 10.32 -7.52
N GLU A 38 5.26 9.72 -7.04
CA GLU A 38 6.19 8.95 -7.87
C GLU A 38 5.48 7.78 -8.57
N ALA A 39 4.60 7.06 -7.86
CA ALA A 39 3.80 5.98 -8.44
C ALA A 39 2.92 6.50 -9.60
N LYS A 40 2.25 7.64 -9.42
CA LYS A 40 1.42 8.25 -10.48
C LYS A 40 2.26 8.64 -11.70
N GLU A 41 3.42 9.27 -11.50
CA GLU A 41 4.34 9.67 -12.58
C GLU A 41 4.80 8.48 -13.42
N LEU A 42 4.97 7.31 -12.78
CA LEU A 42 5.37 6.07 -13.44
C LEU A 42 4.19 5.27 -14.03
N GLY A 43 2.96 5.77 -13.90
CA GLY A 43 1.75 5.10 -14.37
C GLY A 43 1.31 3.90 -13.54
N ILE A 44 1.68 3.87 -12.25
CA ILE A 44 1.26 2.82 -11.31
C ILE A 44 0.01 3.31 -10.57
N ASP A 45 -1.15 2.93 -11.09
CA ASP A 45 -2.42 3.47 -10.59
C ASP A 45 -2.98 2.72 -9.36
N ASN A 46 -2.54 1.48 -9.09
CA ASN A 46 -3.00 0.69 -7.94
C ASN A 46 -2.10 0.90 -6.72
N ILE A 47 -2.64 1.50 -5.67
CA ILE A 47 -1.88 1.86 -4.47
C ILE A 47 -2.59 1.35 -3.22
N TRP A 48 -1.85 0.60 -2.41
CA TRP A 48 -2.22 0.25 -1.06
C TRP A 48 -1.37 1.05 -0.08
N ILE A 49 -1.99 1.92 0.71
CA ILE A 49 -1.35 2.55 1.85
C ILE A 49 -1.72 1.73 3.08
N GLN A 50 -0.73 1.06 3.66
CA GLN A 50 -0.97 0.23 4.85
C GLN A 50 -1.50 1.10 5.98
N GLN A 51 -2.45 0.58 6.75
CA GLN A 51 -2.96 1.28 7.93
C GLN A 51 -1.82 1.92 8.76
N ARG A 52 -2.04 3.16 9.20
CA ARG A 52 -1.08 4.00 9.93
C ARG A 52 0.10 4.53 9.10
N SER A 53 0.16 4.24 7.80
CA SER A 53 1.15 4.82 6.87
C SER A 53 0.55 5.96 6.04
N GLU A 54 -0.74 6.26 6.20
CA GLU A 54 -1.43 7.29 5.45
C GLU A 54 -1.18 8.71 5.97
N SER A 55 -1.19 9.66 5.03
CA SER A 55 -1.33 11.08 5.32
C SER A 55 -2.51 11.64 4.52
N GLU A 56 -3.16 12.69 5.05
CA GLU A 56 -4.27 13.35 4.37
C GLU A 56 -3.87 13.83 2.97
N LYS A 57 -2.66 14.37 2.84
CA LYS A 57 -2.11 14.82 1.55
C LYS A 57 -1.98 13.69 0.54
N ALA A 58 -1.50 12.52 0.95
CA ALA A 58 -1.38 11.36 0.07
C ALA A 58 -2.75 10.86 -0.39
N ILE A 59 -3.73 10.82 0.51
CA ILE A 59 -5.10 10.39 0.21
C ILE A 59 -5.77 11.38 -0.76
N SER A 60 -5.68 12.69 -0.49
CA SER A 60 -6.28 13.72 -1.35
C SER A 60 -5.65 13.71 -2.74
N TYR A 61 -4.31 13.69 -2.82
CA TYR A 61 -3.62 13.61 -4.12
C TYR A 61 -4.03 12.37 -4.91
N GLY A 62 -4.10 11.20 -4.27
CA GLY A 62 -4.51 9.97 -4.95
C GLY A 62 -5.93 10.04 -5.51
N LYS A 63 -6.88 10.59 -4.73
CA LYS A 63 -8.26 10.79 -5.18
C LYS A 63 -8.36 11.78 -6.34
N GLU A 64 -7.68 12.92 -6.24
CA GLU A 64 -7.67 13.98 -7.27
C GLU A 64 -7.08 13.49 -8.60
N ASN A 65 -6.15 12.54 -8.56
CA ASN A 65 -5.45 12.00 -9.74
C ASN A 65 -6.01 10.65 -10.22
N GLY A 66 -7.18 10.24 -9.70
CA GLY A 66 -7.87 9.03 -10.14
C GLY A 66 -7.13 7.72 -9.86
N LEU A 67 -6.33 7.67 -8.78
CA LEU A 67 -5.64 6.45 -8.36
C LEU A 67 -6.61 5.46 -7.71
N ASN A 68 -6.40 4.17 -7.95
CA ASN A 68 -7.07 3.09 -7.25
C ASN A 68 -6.44 2.93 -5.87
N LEU A 69 -6.96 3.67 -4.89
CA LEU A 69 -6.35 3.81 -3.57
C LEU A 69 -7.08 2.99 -2.50
N ILE A 70 -6.36 2.10 -1.84
CA ILE A 70 -6.77 1.46 -0.59
C ILE A 70 -5.98 2.09 0.56
N HIS A 71 -6.66 2.51 1.62
CA HIS A 71 -6.06 3.13 2.80
C HIS A 71 -6.88 2.81 4.06
N HIS A 72 -6.29 2.98 5.25
CA HIS A 72 -6.85 2.57 6.56
C HIS A 72 -7.12 1.06 6.72
N GLU A 73 -6.68 0.25 5.76
CA GLU A 73 -6.86 -1.20 5.77
C GLU A 73 -5.54 -1.92 6.09
N CYS A 74 -5.63 -3.04 6.81
CA CYS A 74 -4.49 -3.92 7.06
C CYS A 74 -4.38 -4.98 5.95
N ILE A 75 -3.31 -4.94 5.15
CA ILE A 75 -3.14 -5.90 4.05
C ILE A 75 -3.06 -7.36 4.50
N LEU A 76 -2.61 -7.61 5.74
CA LEU A 76 -2.48 -8.95 6.29
C LEU A 76 -3.83 -9.66 6.51
N MET A 77 -4.95 -8.96 6.38
CA MET A 77 -6.28 -9.58 6.30
C MET A 77 -6.60 -10.20 4.93
N TYR A 78 -5.82 -9.86 3.91
CA TYR A 78 -6.05 -10.25 2.52
C TYR A 78 -4.92 -11.13 1.99
N ALA A 79 -3.73 -11.06 2.61
CA ALA A 79 -2.62 -11.96 2.33
C ALA A 79 -2.91 -13.38 2.86
N ASN A 80 -2.98 -14.36 1.95
CA ASN A 80 -3.19 -15.75 2.32
C ASN A 80 -1.84 -16.46 2.59
N PRO A 81 -1.76 -17.31 3.63
CA PRO A 81 -2.79 -17.59 4.63
C PRO A 81 -2.94 -16.47 5.67
N VAL A 82 -4.18 -16.13 6.03
CA VAL A 82 -4.45 -15.12 7.07
C VAL A 82 -4.17 -15.72 8.46
N GLY A 83 -3.03 -15.34 9.05
CA GLY A 83 -2.61 -15.81 10.37
C GLY A 83 -3.33 -15.14 11.54
N PHE A 84 -3.14 -15.69 12.74
CA PHE A 84 -3.52 -15.02 14.00
C PHE A 84 -2.57 -13.83 14.25
N PRO A 85 -3.05 -12.66 14.76
CA PRO A 85 -4.42 -12.34 15.14
C PRO A 85 -5.27 -11.76 14.00
N HIS A 86 -4.75 -11.68 12.77
CA HIS A 86 -5.44 -11.09 11.62
C HIS A 86 -6.74 -11.81 11.25
N SER A 87 -6.80 -13.12 11.45
CA SER A 87 -8.01 -13.91 11.26
C SER A 87 -9.17 -13.46 12.15
N ILE A 88 -8.90 -13.01 13.39
CA ILE A 88 -9.90 -12.54 14.34
C ILE A 88 -10.50 -11.23 13.85
N HIS A 89 -9.67 -10.20 13.68
CA HIS A 89 -10.20 -8.88 13.32
C HIS A 89 -10.74 -8.86 11.89
N ARG A 90 -10.24 -9.69 10.97
CA ARG A 90 -10.86 -9.92 9.66
C ARG A 90 -12.29 -10.45 9.78
N THR A 91 -12.52 -11.41 10.67
CA THR A 91 -13.87 -11.97 10.92
C THR A 91 -14.79 -10.91 11.51
N ILE A 92 -14.32 -10.11 12.45
CA ILE A 92 -15.08 -8.98 13.03
C ILE A 92 -15.46 -7.99 11.91
N TRP A 93 -14.49 -7.53 11.12
CA TRP A 93 -14.72 -6.59 10.01
C TRP A 93 -15.68 -7.14 8.95
N LYS A 94 -15.65 -8.46 8.70
CA LYS A 94 -16.61 -9.14 7.82
C LYS A 94 -18.04 -9.07 8.38
N ILE A 95 -18.23 -9.32 9.67
CA ILE A 95 -19.55 -9.30 10.32
C ILE A 95 -20.13 -7.89 10.33
N ILE A 96 -19.31 -6.87 10.62
CA ILE A 96 -19.76 -5.47 10.68
C ILE A 96 -19.79 -4.78 9.31
N GLY A 97 -19.54 -5.52 8.21
CA GLY A 97 -19.63 -4.99 6.84
C GLY A 97 -18.55 -3.98 6.46
N LYS A 98 -17.43 -3.93 7.20
CA LYS A 98 -16.30 -3.02 6.92
C LYS A 98 -15.18 -3.66 6.09
N LEU A 99 -15.17 -4.99 5.97
CA LEU A 99 -14.17 -5.68 5.15
C LEU A 99 -14.36 -5.29 3.68
N ILE A 100 -13.36 -4.64 3.09
CA ILE A 100 -13.38 -4.29 1.66
C ILE A 100 -13.30 -5.59 0.82
N LYS A 101 -13.93 -5.57 -0.35
CA LYS A 101 -14.03 -6.74 -1.25
C LYS A 101 -13.08 -6.61 -2.43
#